data_AF-A0AAP0RMF0-F1
#
_entry.id   AF-A0AAP0RMF0-F1
#
_cell.length_a   1.000
_cell.length_b   1.000
_cell.length_c   1.000
_cell.angle_alpha   90.00
_cell.angle_beta   90.00
_cell.angle_gamma   90.00
#
_symmetry.space_group_name_H-M   'P 1'
#
loop_
_entity.id
_entity.type
_entity.pdbx_description
1 polymer ?
#
loop_
_entity_poly.entity_id
_entity_poly.type
_entity_poly.pdbx_seq_one_letter_code
_entity_poly.pdbx_strand_id
1 'polypeptide(L)'
;MMIYRSGSLTIESDQVHEYSISTLIQLCSLRFHRKQRKSSIMTNPKRRGHSLRIIKLVLDNRKSSLNDNGATEPARVLLERLFAQTQKLEERINRDSHLPQDVLLGFNLEILESDLQAALAALKKKEEDLQDAERVVLLEHTELNRAKEALEQREEEIAAVCSRQEKLEEELKQANINFVSQARQIEDLKLRLRERDQEIAATQSALSLKEDELDKMRKELIKKCEEAAKIDSELKSKTQLLNETNEVVKKQGFELQELRKAVLEKEEELEVSMMRQKLDDEKLIVAEANLERQTMEFLLFTGRAEETGRGGI
;
A
#
# COMPACT_ATOMS: atom_id res chain seq x y z
N MET A 1 -12.68 46.29 11.97
CA MET A 1 -13.66 45.26 12.35
C MET A 1 -14.16 44.57 11.09
N MET A 2 -13.51 43.47 10.69
CA MET A 2 -14.07 42.43 9.82
C MET A 2 -13.29 41.16 10.13
N ILE A 3 -13.97 40.19 10.74
CA ILE A 3 -13.44 38.88 11.14
C ILE A 3 -13.87 37.91 10.06
N TYR A 4 -12.93 37.37 9.29
CA TYR A 4 -13.19 36.19 8.45
C TYR A 4 -12.82 34.95 9.25
N ARG A 5 -13.84 34.16 9.56
CA ARG A 5 -13.79 32.91 10.32
C ARG A 5 -13.73 31.76 9.31
N SER A 6 -12.53 31.25 9.03
CA SER A 6 -12.34 30.06 8.21
C SER A 6 -12.62 28.82 9.08
N GLY A 7 -13.81 28.24 8.91
CA GLY A 7 -14.17 26.97 9.52
C GLY A 7 -13.65 25.81 8.69
N SER A 8 -12.75 25.03 9.27
CA SER A 8 -12.32 23.72 8.78
C SER A 8 -13.45 22.70 8.99
N LEU A 9 -13.88 22.04 7.91
CA LEU A 9 -14.69 20.83 7.93
C LEU A 9 -13.90 19.74 7.21
N THR A 10 -13.13 18.97 7.98
CA THR A 10 -12.43 17.76 7.55
C THR A 10 -12.72 16.66 8.55
N ILE A 11 -13.95 16.12 8.51
CA ILE A 11 -14.29 14.84 9.13
C ILE A 11 -15.32 14.17 8.21
N GLU A 12 -15.16 12.86 8.00
CA GLU A 12 -16.03 11.93 7.25
C GLU A 12 -15.80 11.82 5.73
N SER A 13 -14.63 11.33 5.32
CA SER A 13 -14.49 10.65 4.01
C SER A 13 -14.00 9.20 4.14
N ASP A 14 -13.28 8.84 5.20
CA ASP A 14 -12.73 7.49 5.37
C ASP A 14 -13.74 6.45 5.87
N GLN A 15 -14.82 6.86 6.55
CA GLN A 15 -15.81 5.92 7.08
C GLN A 15 -16.81 5.43 6.01
N VAL A 16 -17.06 6.21 4.96
CA VAL A 16 -18.02 5.83 3.90
C VAL A 16 -17.42 4.80 2.94
N HIS A 17 -16.09 4.78 2.78
CA HIS A 17 -15.41 3.81 1.93
C HIS A 17 -15.21 2.44 2.60
N GLU A 18 -14.97 2.38 3.91
CA GLU A 18 -14.87 1.11 4.65
C GLU A 18 -16.21 0.35 4.71
N TYR A 19 -17.33 1.07 4.86
CA TYR A 19 -18.67 0.45 4.87
C TYR A 19 -19.09 -0.11 3.50
N SER A 20 -18.57 0.44 2.40
CA SER A 20 -18.89 0.01 1.03
C SER A 20 -18.06 -1.21 0.59
N ILE A 21 -16.81 -1.33 1.05
CA ILE A 21 -15.94 -2.47 0.74
C ILE A 21 -16.31 -3.69 1.61
N SER A 22 -16.68 -3.47 2.87
CA SER A 22 -17.17 -4.53 3.77
C SER A 22 -18.45 -5.19 3.24
N THR A 23 -19.39 -4.41 2.70
CA THR A 23 -20.64 -4.93 2.11
C THR A 23 -20.41 -5.70 0.80
N LEU A 24 -19.42 -5.32 -0.01
CA LEU A 24 -19.02 -6.05 -1.23
C LEU A 24 -18.30 -7.38 -0.91
N ILE A 25 -17.46 -7.42 0.12
CA ILE A 25 -16.80 -8.66 0.58
C ILE A 25 -17.81 -9.62 1.21
N GLN A 26 -18.85 -9.09 1.88
CA GLN A 26 -19.91 -9.89 2.50
C GLN A 26 -20.89 -10.49 1.48
N LEU A 27 -21.15 -9.80 0.36
CA LEU A 27 -21.91 -10.34 -0.78
C LEU A 27 -21.15 -11.43 -1.56
N CYS A 28 -19.82 -11.33 -1.66
CA CYS A 28 -18.98 -12.37 -2.28
C CYS A 28 -18.84 -13.62 -1.40
N SER A 29 -18.89 -13.46 -0.07
CA SER A 29 -18.79 -14.58 0.88
C SER A 29 -20.07 -15.42 0.97
N LEU A 30 -21.25 -14.84 0.72
CA LEU A 30 -22.52 -15.56 0.74
C LEU A 30 -22.76 -16.49 -0.47
N ARG A 31 -22.03 -16.31 -1.58
CA ARG A 31 -22.11 -17.22 -2.74
C ARG A 31 -21.17 -18.43 -2.65
N PHE A 32 -20.20 -18.44 -1.74
CA PHE A 32 -19.20 -19.51 -1.62
C PHE A 32 -19.48 -20.55 -0.53
N HIS A 33 -20.67 -20.52 0.09
CA HIS A 33 -21.07 -21.49 1.11
C HIS A 33 -22.22 -22.40 0.66
N ARG A 34 -22.02 -23.11 -0.45
CA ARG A 34 -22.80 -24.31 -0.78
C ARG A 34 -21.89 -25.53 -0.94
N LYS A 35 -21.39 -25.98 0.21
CA LYS A 35 -20.96 -27.35 0.54
C LYS A 35 -20.13 -28.09 -0.52
N GLN A 36 -18.82 -28.17 -0.23
CA GLN A 36 -18.07 -29.40 -0.43
C GLN A 36 -18.79 -30.57 0.25
N ARG A 37 -19.30 -31.52 -0.54
CA ARG A 37 -19.35 -32.92 -0.14
C ARG A 37 -18.46 -33.69 -1.09
N LYS A 38 -17.40 -34.25 -0.51
CA LYS A 38 -16.60 -35.35 -1.07
C LYS A 38 -17.51 -36.32 -1.81
N SER A 39 -17.24 -36.56 -3.09
CA SER A 39 -17.61 -37.82 -3.74
C SER A 39 -16.45 -38.27 -4.60
N SER A 40 -15.79 -39.28 -4.04
CA SER A 40 -14.99 -40.30 -4.69
C SER A 40 -15.37 -40.56 -6.14
N ILE A 41 -14.33 -40.74 -6.95
CA ILE A 41 -14.28 -41.60 -8.13
C ILE A 41 -15.20 -42.82 -7.90
N MET A 42 -16.36 -42.82 -8.55
CA MET A 42 -17.17 -44.00 -8.75
C MET A 42 -17.62 -44.02 -10.21
N THR A 43 -17.17 -45.07 -10.87
CA THR A 43 -17.70 -45.65 -12.10
C THR A 43 -19.23 -45.57 -12.17
N ASN A 44 -19.74 -45.10 -13.32
CA ASN A 44 -21.09 -45.26 -13.91
C ASN A 44 -22.19 -45.89 -13.03
N PRO A 45 -23.43 -45.33 -13.03
CA PRO A 45 -24.34 -45.72 -14.09
C PRO A 45 -25.38 -44.66 -14.55
N LYS A 46 -25.76 -44.78 -15.84
CA LYS A 46 -27.10 -44.46 -16.38
C LYS A 46 -27.58 -43.00 -16.34
N ARG A 47 -27.26 -42.24 -17.38
CA ARG A 47 -28.21 -41.34 -18.04
C ARG A 47 -28.31 -41.65 -19.54
N ARG A 48 -28.77 -42.88 -19.82
CA ARG A 48 -29.25 -43.34 -21.12
C ARG A 48 -30.77 -43.10 -21.14
N GLY A 49 -31.19 -41.84 -21.25
CA GLY A 49 -32.58 -41.42 -21.00
C GLY A 49 -33.41 -41.08 -22.24
N HIS A 50 -32.78 -40.59 -23.31
CA HIS A 50 -33.54 -40.05 -24.45
C HIS A 50 -33.14 -40.64 -25.81
N SER A 51 -31.97 -41.25 -25.95
CA SER A 51 -31.58 -41.97 -27.16
C SER A 51 -32.22 -43.36 -27.29
N LEU A 52 -32.56 -44.02 -26.18
CA LEU A 52 -33.20 -45.35 -26.21
C LEU A 52 -34.70 -45.32 -26.51
N ARG A 53 -35.39 -44.19 -26.29
CA ARG A 53 -36.84 -44.09 -26.63
C ARG A 53 -37.07 -43.95 -28.13
N ILE A 54 -36.20 -43.24 -28.83
CA ILE A 54 -36.29 -43.08 -30.30
C ILE A 54 -35.92 -44.40 -30.98
N ILE A 55 -34.87 -45.10 -30.52
CA ILE A 55 -34.48 -46.42 -31.08
C ILE A 55 -35.56 -47.48 -30.78
N LYS A 56 -36.24 -47.41 -29.62
CA LYS A 56 -37.34 -48.33 -29.30
C LYS A 56 -38.59 -48.09 -30.15
N LEU A 57 -38.91 -46.84 -30.49
CA LEU A 57 -40.04 -46.52 -31.38
C LEU A 57 -39.76 -46.91 -32.85
N VAL A 58 -38.51 -46.81 -33.31
CA VAL A 58 -38.12 -47.24 -34.66
C VAL A 58 -38.14 -48.77 -34.80
N LEU A 59 -37.79 -49.51 -33.74
CA LEU A 59 -37.85 -50.98 -33.74
C LEU A 59 -39.26 -51.54 -33.56
N ASP A 60 -40.15 -50.86 -32.83
CA ASP A 60 -41.54 -51.31 -32.63
C ASP A 60 -42.42 -51.12 -33.88
N ASN A 61 -42.10 -50.17 -34.78
CA ASN A 61 -42.79 -50.02 -36.07
C ASN A 61 -42.40 -51.08 -37.12
N ARG A 62 -41.31 -51.82 -36.92
CA ARG A 62 -40.89 -52.88 -37.86
C ARG A 62 -41.67 -54.19 -37.72
N LYS A 63 -42.56 -54.30 -36.72
CA LYS A 63 -43.31 -55.53 -36.42
C LYS A 63 -44.71 -55.59 -37.02
N SER A 64 -45.17 -54.59 -37.78
CA SER A 64 -46.58 -54.52 -38.18
C SER A 64 -46.89 -54.39 -39.67
N SER A 65 -45.93 -54.54 -40.61
CA SER A 65 -46.25 -54.52 -42.06
C SER A 65 -46.18 -55.88 -42.76
N LEU A 66 -45.83 -56.96 -42.05
CA LEU A 66 -45.96 -58.33 -42.58
C LEU A 66 -47.40 -58.86 -42.38
N ASN A 67 -48.39 -58.02 -42.67
CA ASN A 67 -49.79 -58.38 -42.64
C ASN A 67 -50.28 -58.51 -44.08
N ASP A 68 -49.88 -59.61 -44.72
CA ASP A 68 -50.47 -60.04 -46.00
C ASP A 68 -51.83 -60.70 -45.69
N ASN A 69 -52.74 -59.92 -45.10
CA ASN A 69 -54.13 -60.30 -44.84
C ASN A 69 -55.04 -59.71 -45.93
N GLY A 70 -54.66 -59.87 -47.19
CA GLY A 70 -55.63 -59.94 -48.27
C GLY A 70 -56.11 -61.38 -48.36
N ALA A 71 -57.42 -61.63 -48.43
CA ALA A 71 -58.04 -62.94 -48.52
C ALA A 71 -57.73 -63.71 -49.84
N THR A 72 -56.51 -63.61 -50.33
CA THR A 72 -56.02 -64.16 -51.60
C THR A 72 -54.79 -64.99 -51.31
N GLU A 73 -54.76 -66.21 -51.83
CA GLU A 73 -53.69 -67.18 -51.68
C GLU A 73 -52.33 -66.56 -52.08
N PRO A 74 -51.25 -66.79 -51.31
CA PRO A 74 -49.96 -66.17 -51.59
C PRO A 74 -49.49 -66.47 -53.02
N ALA A 75 -48.89 -65.50 -53.72
CA ALA A 75 -48.41 -65.67 -55.10
C ALA A 75 -47.54 -66.93 -55.25
N ARG A 76 -46.75 -67.24 -54.22
CA ARG A 76 -45.97 -68.48 -54.12
C ARG A 76 -46.84 -69.74 -54.17
N VAL A 77 -47.92 -69.80 -53.41
CA VAL A 77 -48.83 -70.94 -53.33
C VAL A 77 -49.64 -71.09 -54.62
N LEU A 78 -50.06 -69.98 -55.24
CA LEU A 78 -50.70 -69.97 -56.57
C LEU A 78 -49.76 -70.51 -57.66
N LEU A 79 -48.50 -70.10 -57.66
CA LEU A 79 -47.49 -70.62 -58.58
C LEU A 79 -47.22 -72.11 -58.34
N GLU A 80 -47.07 -72.53 -57.08
CA GLU A 80 -46.90 -73.95 -56.72
C GLU A 80 -48.09 -74.80 -57.20
N ARG A 81 -49.34 -74.29 -57.09
CA ARG A 81 -50.54 -74.96 -57.61
C ARG A 81 -50.57 -75.01 -59.14
N LEU A 82 -50.22 -73.91 -59.80
CA LEU A 82 -50.13 -73.83 -61.26
C LEU A 82 -49.11 -74.83 -61.81
N PHE A 83 -47.92 -74.91 -61.20
CA PHE A 83 -46.91 -75.91 -61.56
C PHE A 83 -47.43 -77.34 -61.39
N ALA A 84 -48.10 -77.63 -60.27
CA ALA A 84 -48.69 -78.95 -60.03
C ALA A 84 -49.82 -79.31 -61.04
N GLN A 85 -50.62 -78.34 -61.47
CA GLN A 85 -51.67 -78.56 -62.48
C GLN A 85 -51.09 -78.71 -63.89
N THR A 86 -50.07 -77.92 -64.22
CA THR A 86 -49.35 -78.02 -65.50
C THR A 86 -48.73 -79.40 -65.64
N GLN A 87 -48.08 -79.90 -64.58
CA GLN A 87 -47.50 -81.24 -64.56
C GLN A 87 -48.58 -82.34 -64.72
N LYS A 88 -49.73 -82.22 -64.06
CA LYS A 88 -50.86 -83.16 -64.22
C LYS A 88 -51.45 -83.15 -65.62
N LEU A 89 -51.46 -82.01 -66.29
CA LEU A 89 -51.92 -81.86 -67.67
C LEU A 89 -50.91 -82.47 -68.66
N GLU A 90 -49.62 -82.21 -68.46
CA GLU A 90 -48.51 -82.76 -69.25
C GLU A 90 -48.45 -84.30 -69.17
N GLU A 91 -48.60 -84.87 -67.98
CA GLU A 91 -48.66 -86.33 -67.76
C GLU A 91 -49.86 -86.99 -68.45
N ARG A 92 -50.95 -86.26 -68.67
CA ARG A 92 -52.15 -86.73 -69.37
C ARG A 92 -52.05 -86.62 -70.89
N ILE A 93 -51.39 -85.58 -71.39
CA ILE A 93 -51.15 -85.38 -72.83
C ILE A 93 -50.13 -86.41 -73.36
N ASN A 94 -49.12 -86.77 -72.56
CA ASN A 94 -48.12 -87.80 -72.93
C ASN A 94 -48.66 -89.26 -72.84
N ARG A 95 -49.89 -89.50 -72.37
CA ARG A 95 -50.53 -90.83 -72.31
C ARG A 95 -51.68 -90.92 -73.33
N ASP A 96 -51.37 -91.21 -74.59
CA ASP A 96 -52.39 -91.50 -75.62
C ASP A 96 -53.21 -92.76 -75.27
N SER A 97 -54.55 -92.67 -75.17
CA SER A 97 -55.52 -93.61 -75.79
C SER A 97 -57.00 -93.35 -75.40
N HIS A 98 -57.81 -93.09 -76.43
CA HIS A 98 -59.24 -93.42 -76.64
C HIS A 98 -60.23 -93.48 -75.45
N LEU A 99 -60.98 -92.39 -75.19
CA LEU A 99 -62.45 -92.27 -74.96
C LEU A 99 -62.77 -90.80 -74.51
N PRO A 100 -64.03 -90.32 -74.31
CA PRO A 100 -64.40 -88.90 -74.52
C PRO A 100 -63.77 -87.97 -73.48
N GLN A 101 -62.53 -87.56 -73.77
CA GLN A 101 -61.64 -86.84 -72.87
C GLN A 101 -61.76 -85.31 -73.05
N ASP A 102 -62.50 -84.84 -74.06
CA ASP A 102 -62.56 -83.43 -74.43
C ASP A 102 -63.16 -82.54 -73.34
N VAL A 103 -64.19 -83.04 -72.64
CA VAL A 103 -64.87 -82.28 -71.57
C VAL A 103 -64.00 -82.16 -70.32
N LEU A 104 -63.32 -83.24 -69.90
CA LEU A 104 -62.44 -83.24 -68.72
C LEU A 104 -61.11 -82.52 -69.00
N LEU A 105 -60.60 -82.60 -70.23
CA LEU A 105 -59.42 -81.83 -70.67
C LEU A 105 -59.74 -80.33 -70.69
N GLY A 106 -60.92 -79.95 -71.19
CA GLY A 106 -61.43 -78.58 -71.13
C GLY A 106 -61.52 -78.06 -69.69
N PHE A 107 -62.06 -78.84 -68.75
CA PHE A 107 -62.10 -78.45 -67.34
C PHE A 107 -60.70 -78.30 -66.70
N ASN A 108 -59.73 -79.18 -67.00
CA ASN A 108 -58.36 -79.02 -66.48
C ASN A 108 -57.66 -77.80 -67.08
N LEU A 109 -57.95 -77.48 -68.34
CA LEU A 109 -57.43 -76.29 -69.01
C LEU A 109 -58.06 -75.01 -68.45
N GLU A 110 -59.36 -75.01 -68.17
CA GLU A 110 -60.08 -73.89 -67.55
C GLU A 110 -59.60 -73.62 -66.12
N ILE A 111 -59.34 -74.67 -65.33
CA ILE A 111 -58.77 -74.55 -63.99
C ILE A 111 -57.33 -74.00 -64.07
N LEU A 112 -56.51 -74.50 -65.01
CA LEU A 112 -55.15 -74.02 -65.21
C LEU A 112 -55.12 -72.55 -65.69
N GLU A 113 -56.04 -72.17 -66.58
CA GLU A 113 -56.21 -70.80 -67.04
C GLU A 113 -56.61 -69.87 -65.89
N SER A 114 -57.56 -70.31 -65.05
CA SER A 114 -57.99 -69.56 -63.86
C SER A 114 -56.83 -69.39 -62.87
N ASP A 115 -56.04 -70.44 -62.64
CA ASP A 115 -54.87 -70.39 -61.77
C ASP A 115 -53.74 -69.51 -62.34
N LEU A 116 -53.56 -69.49 -63.67
CA LEU A 116 -52.64 -68.59 -64.35
C LEU A 116 -53.07 -67.12 -64.23
N GLN A 117 -54.35 -66.84 -64.43
CA GLN A 117 -54.90 -65.50 -64.25
C GLN A 117 -54.79 -65.03 -62.79
N ALA A 118 -55.06 -65.92 -61.82
CA ALA A 118 -54.90 -65.63 -60.40
C ALA A 118 -53.43 -65.37 -60.02
N ALA A 119 -52.50 -66.20 -60.50
CA ALA A 119 -51.07 -66.03 -60.27
C ALA A 119 -50.55 -64.71 -60.88
N LEU A 120 -50.97 -64.36 -62.10
CA LEU A 120 -50.61 -63.10 -62.74
C LEU A 120 -51.15 -61.88 -61.99
N ALA A 121 -52.41 -61.92 -61.51
CA ALA A 121 -52.98 -60.84 -60.72
C ALA A 121 -52.24 -60.67 -59.39
N ALA A 122 -51.91 -61.76 -58.70
CA ALA A 122 -51.15 -61.74 -57.46
C ALA A 122 -49.72 -61.21 -57.65
N LEU A 123 -49.03 -61.59 -58.73
CA LEU A 123 -47.69 -61.08 -59.05
C LEU A 123 -47.70 -59.59 -59.39
N LYS A 124 -48.68 -59.11 -60.18
CA LYS A 124 -48.83 -57.68 -60.46
C LYS A 124 -49.02 -56.85 -59.20
N LYS A 125 -49.86 -57.31 -58.27
CA LYS A 125 -50.05 -56.65 -56.98
C LYS A 125 -48.75 -56.59 -56.17
N LYS A 126 -47.97 -57.68 -56.15
CA LYS A 126 -46.67 -57.70 -55.45
C LYS A 126 -45.63 -56.77 -56.10
N GLU A 127 -45.65 -56.63 -57.42
CA GLU A 127 -44.81 -55.66 -58.12
C GLU A 127 -45.19 -54.23 -57.74
N GLU A 128 -46.49 -53.90 -57.69
CA GLU A 128 -46.98 -52.59 -57.21
C GLU A 128 -46.55 -52.35 -55.75
N ASP A 129 -46.79 -53.31 -54.85
CA ASP A 129 -46.38 -53.22 -53.43
C ASP A 129 -44.84 -53.04 -53.30
N LEU A 130 -44.05 -53.70 -54.16
CA LEU A 130 -42.59 -53.59 -54.17
C LEU A 130 -42.13 -52.20 -54.65
N GLN A 131 -42.75 -51.69 -55.71
CA GLN A 131 -42.47 -50.33 -56.21
C GLN A 131 -42.85 -49.28 -55.17
N ASP A 132 -43.94 -49.48 -54.43
CA ASP A 132 -44.34 -48.61 -53.32
C ASP A 132 -43.32 -48.64 -52.19
N ALA A 133 -42.87 -49.83 -51.79
CA ALA A 133 -41.83 -50.00 -50.78
C ALA A 133 -40.49 -49.38 -51.21
N GLU A 134 -40.10 -49.50 -52.48
CA GLU A 134 -38.89 -48.87 -53.02
C GLU A 134 -38.96 -47.34 -52.91
N ARG A 135 -40.11 -46.74 -53.26
CA ARG A 135 -40.30 -45.28 -53.12
C ARG A 135 -40.21 -44.83 -51.66
N VAL A 136 -40.76 -45.60 -50.72
CA VAL A 136 -40.65 -45.31 -49.28
C VAL A 136 -39.20 -45.40 -48.81
N VAL A 137 -38.47 -46.46 -49.18
CA VAL A 137 -37.05 -46.62 -48.80
C VAL A 137 -36.19 -45.49 -49.35
N LEU A 138 -36.44 -45.05 -50.59
CA LEU A 138 -35.73 -43.93 -51.19
C LEU A 138 -35.98 -42.64 -50.40
N LEU A 139 -37.24 -42.38 -50.01
CA LEU A 139 -37.59 -41.22 -49.19
C LEU A 139 -36.88 -41.28 -47.82
N GLU A 140 -36.96 -42.40 -47.11
CA GLU A 140 -36.27 -42.61 -45.83
C GLU A 140 -34.75 -42.41 -45.96
N HIS A 141 -34.15 -42.85 -47.07
CA HIS A 141 -32.73 -42.65 -47.34
C HIS A 141 -32.37 -41.17 -47.47
N THR A 142 -33.19 -40.38 -48.19
CA THR A 142 -32.98 -38.93 -48.30
C THR A 142 -33.14 -38.21 -46.96
N GLU A 143 -34.12 -38.61 -46.15
CA GLU A 143 -34.32 -38.06 -44.81
C GLU A 143 -33.16 -38.40 -43.87
N LEU A 144 -32.66 -39.64 -43.94
CA LEU A 144 -31.50 -40.09 -43.17
C LEU A 144 -30.24 -39.30 -43.53
N ASN A 145 -29.98 -39.08 -44.83
CA ASN A 145 -28.84 -38.28 -45.27
C ASN A 145 -28.94 -36.83 -44.76
N ARG A 146 -30.13 -36.21 -44.86
CA ARG A 146 -30.37 -34.88 -44.31
C ARG A 146 -30.16 -34.82 -42.80
N ALA A 147 -30.61 -35.84 -42.06
CA ALA A 147 -30.40 -35.93 -40.62
C ALA A 147 -28.92 -36.09 -40.26
N LYS A 148 -28.16 -36.84 -41.07
CA LYS A 148 -26.72 -37.01 -40.91
C LYS A 148 -25.97 -35.69 -41.11
N GLU A 149 -26.25 -34.97 -42.20
CA GLU A 149 -25.63 -33.65 -42.46
C GLU A 149 -25.94 -32.64 -41.35
N ALA A 150 -27.19 -32.61 -40.88
CA ALA A 150 -27.59 -31.74 -39.77
C ALA A 150 -26.91 -32.11 -38.44
N LEU A 151 -26.57 -33.40 -38.23
CA LEU A 151 -25.81 -33.84 -37.07
C LEU A 151 -24.35 -33.41 -37.17
N GLU A 152 -23.73 -33.59 -38.34
CA GLU A 152 -22.34 -33.20 -38.61
C GLU A 152 -22.14 -31.69 -38.40
N GLN A 153 -23.05 -30.86 -38.91
CA GLN A 153 -23.03 -29.40 -38.68
C GLN A 153 -23.09 -29.05 -37.19
N ARG A 154 -23.94 -29.74 -36.42
CA ARG A 154 -24.03 -29.51 -34.96
C ARG A 154 -22.77 -29.95 -34.23
N GLU A 155 -22.13 -31.03 -34.66
CA GLU A 155 -20.87 -31.50 -34.08
C GLU A 155 -19.75 -30.48 -34.31
N GLU A 156 -19.67 -29.89 -35.51
CA GLU A 156 -18.74 -28.79 -35.81
C GLU A 156 -19.01 -27.54 -34.96
N GLU A 157 -20.28 -27.13 -34.83
CA GLU A 157 -20.66 -26.01 -33.97
C GLU A 157 -20.29 -26.24 -32.51
N ILE A 158 -20.55 -27.45 -31.98
CA ILE A 158 -20.17 -27.83 -30.62
C ILE A 158 -18.65 -27.77 -30.45
N ALA A 159 -17.88 -28.31 -31.40
CA ALA A 159 -16.42 -28.27 -31.35
C ALA A 159 -15.89 -26.81 -31.33
N ALA A 160 -16.47 -25.93 -32.15
CA ALA A 160 -16.12 -24.52 -32.17
C ALA A 160 -16.43 -23.81 -30.85
N VAL A 161 -17.59 -24.08 -30.25
CA VAL A 161 -17.98 -23.53 -28.94
C VAL A 161 -17.07 -24.04 -27.84
N CYS A 162 -16.74 -25.34 -27.81
CA CYS A 162 -15.81 -25.92 -26.85
C CYS A 162 -14.42 -25.28 -26.95
N SER A 163 -13.89 -25.10 -28.16
CA SER A 163 -12.60 -24.41 -28.35
C SER A 163 -12.62 -22.97 -27.85
N ARG A 164 -13.72 -22.24 -28.08
CA ARG A 164 -13.88 -20.88 -27.56
C ARG A 164 -13.96 -20.87 -26.03
N GLN A 165 -14.66 -21.82 -25.43
CA GLN A 165 -14.77 -21.94 -23.98
C GLN A 165 -13.39 -22.19 -23.35
N GLU A 166 -12.59 -23.10 -23.92
CA GLU A 166 -11.24 -23.39 -23.43
C GLU A 166 -10.34 -22.16 -23.44
N LYS A 167 -10.39 -21.35 -24.51
CA LYS A 167 -9.66 -20.08 -24.59
C LYS A 167 -10.07 -19.10 -23.49
N LEU A 168 -11.37 -18.93 -23.27
CA LEU A 168 -11.89 -18.04 -22.22
C LEU A 168 -11.52 -18.52 -20.82
N GLU A 169 -11.52 -19.83 -20.58
CA GLU A 169 -11.08 -20.40 -19.30
C GLU A 169 -9.59 -20.12 -19.05
N GLU A 170 -8.76 -20.20 -20.08
CA GLU A 170 -7.33 -19.90 -19.95
C GLU A 170 -7.06 -18.41 -19.74
N GLU A 171 -7.76 -17.54 -20.46
CA GLU A 171 -7.74 -16.09 -20.23
C GLU A 171 -8.17 -15.74 -18.80
N LEU A 172 -9.20 -16.40 -18.28
CA LEU A 172 -9.67 -16.21 -16.91
C LEU A 172 -8.64 -16.66 -15.88
N LYS A 173 -7.98 -17.81 -16.08
CA LYS A 173 -6.88 -18.26 -15.21
C LYS A 173 -5.73 -17.26 -15.21
N GLN A 174 -5.33 -16.78 -16.37
CA GLN A 174 -4.25 -15.80 -16.49
C GLN A 174 -4.62 -14.48 -15.81
N ALA A 175 -5.85 -13.99 -16.02
CA ALA A 175 -6.36 -12.81 -15.33
C ALA A 175 -6.34 -13.01 -13.81
N ASN A 176 -6.78 -14.17 -13.32
CA ASN A 176 -6.77 -14.47 -11.89
C ASN A 176 -5.35 -14.50 -11.29
N ILE A 177 -4.37 -15.08 -11.99
CA ILE A 177 -2.95 -15.03 -11.58
C ILE A 177 -2.47 -13.57 -11.48
N ASN A 178 -2.79 -12.75 -12.48
CA ASN A 178 -2.42 -11.33 -12.48
C ASN A 178 -3.08 -10.58 -11.32
N PHE A 179 -4.37 -10.82 -11.05
CA PHE A 179 -5.08 -10.22 -9.91
C PHE A 179 -4.45 -10.61 -8.57
N VAL A 180 -4.12 -11.88 -8.37
CA VAL A 180 -3.45 -12.34 -7.14
C VAL A 180 -2.06 -11.69 -6.99
N SER A 181 -1.30 -11.55 -8.08
CA SER A 181 -0.02 -10.83 -8.06
C SER A 181 -0.18 -9.36 -7.68
N GLN A 182 -1.17 -8.67 -8.25
CA GLN A 182 -1.46 -7.28 -7.92
C GLN A 182 -1.90 -7.11 -6.46
N ALA A 183 -2.75 -8.01 -5.95
CA ALA A 183 -3.17 -7.99 -4.55
C ALA A 183 -1.97 -8.10 -3.60
N ARG A 184 -1.03 -9.02 -3.88
CA ARG A 184 0.21 -9.15 -3.12
C ARG A 184 1.07 -7.88 -3.18
N GLN A 185 1.19 -7.25 -4.34
CA GLN A 185 1.94 -5.98 -4.48
C GLN A 185 1.32 -4.86 -3.64
N ILE A 186 -0.02 -4.77 -3.62
CA ILE A 186 -0.74 -3.79 -2.80
C ILE A 186 -0.50 -4.03 -1.31
N GLU A 187 -0.52 -5.29 -0.86
CA GLU A 187 -0.24 -5.64 0.55
C GLU A 187 1.20 -5.26 0.96
N ASP A 188 2.17 -5.51 0.09
CA ASP A 188 3.57 -5.12 0.31
C ASP A 188 3.72 -3.58 0.39
N LEU A 189 3.08 -2.85 -0.52
CA LEU A 189 3.08 -1.38 -0.48
C LEU A 189 2.42 -0.83 0.80
N LYS A 190 1.32 -1.44 1.26
CA LYS A 190 0.68 -1.08 2.54
C LYS A 190 1.60 -1.32 3.73
N LEU A 191 2.40 -2.38 3.72
CA LEU A 191 3.37 -2.64 4.77
C LEU A 191 4.45 -1.54 4.79
N ARG A 192 5.07 -1.25 3.64
CA ARG A 192 6.10 -0.20 3.53
C ARG A 192 5.59 1.18 3.92
N LEU A 193 4.34 1.49 3.60
CA LEU A 193 3.73 2.77 3.98
C LEU A 193 3.61 2.89 5.51
N ARG A 194 3.16 1.83 6.20
CA ARG A 194 3.12 1.82 7.67
C ARG A 194 4.50 1.95 8.31
N GLU A 195 5.52 1.31 7.73
CA GLU A 195 6.90 1.45 8.21
C GLU A 195 7.41 2.89 8.08
N ARG A 196 7.12 3.54 6.94
CA ARG A 196 7.45 4.95 6.72
C ARG A 196 6.70 5.88 7.68
N ASP A 197 5.42 5.63 7.94
CA ASP A 197 4.64 6.42 8.89
C ASP A 197 5.22 6.34 10.32
N GLN A 198 5.68 5.14 10.72
CA GLN A 198 6.36 4.96 12.01
C GLN A 198 7.71 5.70 12.06
N GLU A 199 8.49 5.65 10.98
CA GLU A 199 9.75 6.39 10.85
C GLU A 199 9.53 7.91 10.90
N ILE A 200 8.48 8.41 10.24
CA ILE A 200 8.08 9.82 10.29
C ILE A 200 7.68 10.22 11.71
N ALA A 201 6.86 9.42 12.41
CA ALA A 201 6.47 9.72 13.78
C ALA A 201 7.68 9.73 14.74
N ALA A 202 8.62 8.80 14.57
CA ALA A 202 9.85 8.76 15.36
C ALA A 202 10.76 9.98 15.10
N THR A 203 10.93 10.36 13.83
CA THR A 203 11.75 11.53 13.45
C THR A 203 11.12 12.84 13.91
N GLN A 204 9.79 12.99 13.83
CA GLN A 204 9.06 14.13 14.39
C GLN A 204 9.23 14.23 15.91
N SER A 205 9.15 13.11 16.62
CA SER A 205 9.36 13.09 18.08
C SER A 205 10.79 13.48 18.45
N ALA A 206 11.79 12.98 17.70
CA ALA A 206 13.19 13.33 17.90
C ALA A 206 13.46 14.82 17.58
N LEU A 207 12.82 15.36 16.55
CA LEU A 207 12.91 16.77 16.19
C LEU A 207 12.34 17.67 17.30
N SER A 208 11.14 17.34 17.79
CA SER A 208 10.51 18.08 18.89
C SER A 208 11.39 18.10 20.16
N LEU A 209 12.03 16.97 20.50
CA LEU A 209 12.97 16.92 21.61
C LEU A 209 14.18 17.86 21.40
N LYS A 210 14.68 17.98 20.17
CA LYS A 210 15.79 18.87 19.83
C LYS A 210 15.38 20.34 19.84
N GLU A 211 14.16 20.65 19.43
CA GLU A 211 13.60 22.00 19.55
C GLU A 211 13.50 22.44 21.02
N ASP A 212 13.01 21.56 21.89
CA ASP A 212 12.95 21.82 23.35
C ASP A 212 14.35 22.05 23.95
N GLU A 213 15.35 21.25 23.55
CA GLU A 213 16.74 21.40 23.98
C GLU A 213 17.32 22.76 23.53
N LEU A 214 17.09 23.14 22.27
CA LEU A 214 17.52 24.44 21.73
C LEU A 214 16.86 25.61 22.45
N ASP A 215 15.57 25.51 22.77
CA ASP A 215 14.86 26.54 23.52
C ASP A 215 15.39 26.69 24.95
N LYS A 216 15.78 25.58 25.59
CA LYS A 216 16.47 25.62 26.89
C LYS A 216 17.82 26.31 26.78
N MET A 217 18.64 25.94 25.79
CA MET A 217 19.94 26.57 25.57
C MET A 217 19.81 28.06 25.25
N ARG A 218 18.80 28.45 24.48
CA ARG A 218 18.50 29.87 24.17
C ARG A 218 18.19 30.66 25.44
N LYS A 219 17.36 30.12 26.34
CA LYS A 219 17.04 30.75 27.63
C LYS A 219 18.28 30.89 28.52
N GLU A 220 19.12 29.85 28.58
CA GLU A 220 20.38 29.89 29.34
C GLU A 220 21.34 30.93 28.78
N LEU A 221 21.45 31.04 27.44
CA LEU A 221 22.28 32.04 26.78
C LEU A 221 21.82 33.46 27.11
N ILE A 222 20.51 33.74 27.04
CA ILE A 222 19.95 35.05 27.41
C ILE A 222 20.34 35.42 28.84
N LYS A 223 20.15 34.49 29.79
CA LYS A 223 20.53 34.70 31.19
C LYS A 223 22.03 35.01 31.35
N LYS A 224 22.89 34.30 30.63
CA LYS A 224 24.34 34.53 30.66
C LYS A 224 24.72 35.89 30.07
N CYS A 225 24.03 36.35 29.02
CA CYS A 225 24.22 37.68 28.48
C CYS A 225 23.80 38.78 29.48
N GLU A 226 22.69 38.60 30.19
CA GLU A 226 22.26 39.52 31.26
C GLU A 226 23.27 39.59 32.41
N GLU A 227 23.76 38.43 32.87
CA GLU A 227 24.82 38.33 33.89
C GLU A 227 26.09 39.06 33.42
N ALA A 228 26.51 38.86 32.17
CA ALA A 228 27.70 39.51 31.59
C ALA A 228 27.52 41.04 31.49
N ALA A 229 26.33 41.51 31.07
CA ALA A 229 26.03 42.94 31.01
C ALA A 229 26.07 43.60 32.41
N LYS A 230 25.59 42.90 33.45
CA LYS A 230 25.69 43.36 34.83
C LYS A 230 27.16 43.48 35.26
N ILE A 231 27.98 42.45 35.01
CA ILE A 231 29.41 42.47 35.36
C ILE A 231 30.14 43.61 34.65
N ASP A 232 29.86 43.84 33.36
CA ASP A 232 30.43 44.95 32.59
C ASP A 232 30.08 46.31 33.22
N SER A 233 28.82 46.50 33.65
CA SER A 233 28.40 47.73 34.32
C SER A 233 29.11 47.94 35.67
N GLU A 234 29.29 46.88 36.46
CA GLU A 234 30.02 46.94 37.73
C GLU A 234 31.51 47.24 37.51
N LEU A 235 32.11 46.66 36.47
CA LEU A 235 33.52 46.90 36.12
C LEU A 235 33.74 48.34 35.67
N LYS A 236 32.83 48.90 34.87
CA LYS A 236 32.85 50.32 34.47
C LYS A 236 32.77 51.24 35.69
N SER A 237 31.87 50.96 36.63
CA SER A 237 31.75 51.72 37.88
C SER A 237 33.03 51.64 38.73
N LYS A 238 33.61 50.45 38.91
CA LYS A 238 34.88 50.28 39.63
C LYS A 238 36.04 51.00 38.96
N THR A 239 36.09 50.99 37.63
CA THR A 239 37.11 51.71 36.85
C THR A 239 36.99 53.22 37.06
N GLN A 240 35.77 53.76 37.09
CA GLN A 240 35.54 55.17 37.40
C GLN A 240 36.03 55.52 38.82
N LEU A 241 35.65 54.73 39.82
CA LEU A 241 36.08 54.95 41.21
C LEU A 241 37.60 54.88 41.37
N LEU A 242 38.25 53.96 40.66
CA LEU A 242 39.71 53.85 40.65
C LEU A 242 40.37 55.10 40.06
N ASN A 243 39.82 55.62 38.96
CA ASN A 243 40.30 56.87 38.36
C ASN A 243 40.16 58.06 39.32
N GLU A 244 39.00 58.19 39.98
CA GLU A 244 38.76 59.24 40.98
C GLU A 244 39.76 59.13 42.16
N THR A 245 39.98 57.91 42.65
CA THR A 245 40.94 57.64 43.74
C THR A 245 42.37 58.00 43.31
N ASN A 246 42.75 57.66 42.07
CA ASN A 246 44.07 57.98 41.54
C ASN A 246 44.30 59.50 41.45
N GLU A 247 43.29 60.28 41.07
CA GLU A 247 43.36 61.74 41.07
C GLU A 247 43.51 62.33 42.48
N VAL A 248 42.83 61.76 43.49
CA VAL A 248 43.02 62.14 44.90
C VAL A 248 44.44 61.85 45.37
N VAL A 249 44.97 60.65 45.08
CA VAL A 249 46.34 60.27 45.44
C VAL A 249 47.36 61.20 44.80
N LYS A 250 47.17 61.59 43.53
CA LYS A 250 48.03 62.59 42.87
C LYS A 250 48.02 63.93 43.61
N LYS A 251 46.84 64.44 43.99
CA LYS A 251 46.71 65.71 44.74
C LYS A 251 47.43 65.62 46.09
N GLN A 252 47.21 64.56 46.86
CA GLN A 252 47.91 64.32 48.11
C GLN A 252 49.43 64.22 47.92
N GLY A 253 49.88 63.66 46.79
CA GLY A 253 51.29 63.65 46.41
C GLY A 253 51.88 65.06 46.24
N PHE A 254 51.16 65.97 45.59
CA PHE A 254 51.56 67.37 45.45
C PHE A 254 51.57 68.09 46.81
N GLU A 255 50.51 67.95 47.61
CA GLU A 255 50.42 68.57 48.95
C GLU A 255 51.57 68.10 49.87
N LEU A 256 51.92 66.81 49.85
CA LEU A 256 53.07 66.29 50.60
C LEU A 256 54.40 66.87 50.13
N GLN A 257 54.56 67.10 48.82
CA GLN A 257 55.76 67.74 48.28
C GLN A 257 55.87 69.19 48.77
N GLU A 258 54.77 69.94 48.76
CA GLU A 258 54.72 71.32 49.27
C GLU A 258 55.03 71.37 50.78
N LEU A 259 54.42 70.49 51.57
CA LEU A 259 54.69 70.38 53.01
C LEU A 259 56.15 70.05 53.29
N ARG A 260 56.76 69.12 52.55
CA ARG A 260 58.20 68.81 52.69
C ARG A 260 59.07 70.03 52.42
N LYS A 261 58.73 70.83 51.41
CA LYS A 261 59.45 72.06 51.11
C LYS A 261 59.32 73.08 52.25
N ALA A 262 58.10 73.28 52.76
CA ALA A 262 57.85 74.20 53.88
C ALA A 262 58.57 73.77 55.18
N VAL A 263 58.67 72.46 55.44
CA VAL A 263 59.46 71.93 56.57
C VAL A 263 60.94 72.24 56.40
N LEU A 264 61.50 72.02 55.21
CA LEU A 264 62.91 72.33 54.92
C LEU A 264 63.20 73.83 55.06
N GLU A 265 62.33 74.69 54.55
CA GLU A 265 62.43 76.15 54.73
C GLU A 265 62.40 76.54 56.22
N LYS A 266 61.56 75.88 57.04
CA LYS A 266 61.52 76.10 58.50
C LYS A 266 62.75 75.58 59.24
N GLU A 267 63.32 74.46 58.79
CA GLU A 267 64.58 73.94 59.33
C GLU A 267 65.74 74.92 59.06
N GLU A 268 65.83 75.49 57.85
CA GLU A 268 66.80 76.53 57.50
C GLU A 268 66.59 77.82 58.34
N GLU A 269 65.35 78.30 58.47
CA GLU A 269 65.02 79.46 59.32
C GLU A 269 65.42 79.21 60.79
N LEU A 270 65.17 78.00 61.30
CA LEU A 270 65.53 77.62 62.66
C LEU A 270 67.05 77.60 62.84
N GLU A 271 67.81 77.07 61.88
CA GLU A 271 69.27 77.06 61.90
C GLU A 271 69.84 78.49 61.94
N VAL A 272 69.33 79.39 61.10
CA VAL A 272 69.70 80.81 61.10
C VAL A 272 69.37 81.46 62.45
N SER A 273 68.18 81.19 63.00
CA SER A 273 67.78 81.74 64.30
C SER A 273 68.66 81.22 65.45
N MET A 274 69.04 79.95 65.42
CA MET A 274 69.98 79.38 66.41
C MET A 274 71.36 80.02 66.31
N MET A 275 71.87 80.24 65.09
CA MET A 275 73.15 80.92 64.88
C MET A 275 73.11 82.38 65.39
N ARG A 276 72.00 83.08 65.15
CA ARG A 276 71.79 84.43 65.69
C ARG A 276 71.73 84.43 67.22
N GLN A 277 71.01 83.49 67.82
CA GLN A 277 70.94 83.35 69.28
C GLN A 277 72.32 83.11 69.88
N LYS A 278 73.13 82.19 69.32
CA LYS A 278 74.51 81.95 69.77
C LYS A 278 75.38 83.21 69.70
N LEU A 279 75.29 83.97 68.61
CA LEU A 279 76.04 85.23 68.46
C LEU A 279 75.59 86.28 69.49
N ASP A 280 74.29 86.38 69.75
CA ASP A 280 73.76 87.32 70.73
C ASP A 280 74.12 86.90 72.16
N ASP A 281 74.14 85.59 72.47
CA ASP A 281 74.67 85.04 73.72
C ASP A 281 76.17 85.38 73.90
N GLU A 282 76.99 85.23 72.84
CA GLU A 282 78.40 85.64 72.84
C GLU A 282 78.58 87.14 73.11
N LYS A 283 77.78 88.00 72.47
CA LYS A 283 77.79 89.46 72.74
C LYS A 283 77.38 89.77 74.17
N LEU A 284 76.41 89.05 74.72
CA LEU A 284 75.93 89.23 76.09
C LEU A 284 77.04 88.91 77.08
N ILE A 285 77.77 87.80 76.89
CA ILE A 285 78.97 87.46 77.70
C ILE A 285 80.03 88.57 77.61
N VAL A 286 80.31 89.10 76.41
CA VAL A 286 81.27 90.21 76.24
C VAL A 286 80.81 91.48 76.94
N ALA A 287 79.52 91.82 76.84
CA ALA A 287 78.93 92.98 77.50
C ALA A 287 78.94 92.82 79.03
N GLU A 288 78.61 91.63 79.54
CA GLU A 288 78.68 91.27 80.95
C GLU A 288 80.10 91.43 81.49
N ALA A 289 81.11 90.86 80.81
CA ALA A 289 82.52 91.02 81.19
C ALA A 289 83.01 92.48 81.13
N ASN A 290 82.51 93.28 80.16
CA ASN A 290 82.81 94.71 80.09
C ASN A 290 82.19 95.50 81.25
N LEU A 291 80.94 95.20 81.62
CA LEU A 291 80.26 95.79 82.78
C LEU A 291 80.96 95.41 84.08
N GLU A 292 81.37 94.15 84.22
CA GLU A 292 82.16 93.67 85.35
C GLU A 292 83.49 94.45 85.45
N ARG A 293 84.20 94.64 84.33
CA ARG A 293 85.42 95.45 84.27
C ARG A 293 85.18 96.91 84.69
N GLN A 294 84.15 97.57 84.14
CA GLN A 294 83.78 98.93 84.54
C GLN A 294 83.42 99.01 86.02
N THR A 295 82.73 97.99 86.55
CA THR A 295 82.37 97.91 87.97
C THR A 295 83.63 97.76 88.84
N MET A 296 84.58 96.91 88.45
CA MET A 296 85.88 96.81 89.12
C MET A 296 86.68 98.11 89.04
N GLU A 297 86.73 98.78 87.88
CA GLU A 297 87.38 100.09 87.74
C GLU A 297 86.73 101.17 88.61
N PHE A 298 85.40 101.19 88.69
CA PHE A 298 84.66 102.10 89.57
C PHE A 298 84.93 101.82 91.06
N LEU A 299 84.97 100.53 91.46
CA LEU A 299 85.33 100.13 92.82
C LEU A 299 86.79 100.48 93.16
N LEU A 300 87.72 100.36 92.20
CA LEU A 300 89.09 100.82 92.37
C LEU A 300 89.20 102.35 92.42
N PHE A 301 88.40 103.08 91.65
CA PHE A 301 88.37 104.55 91.66
C PHE A 301 87.77 105.09 92.97
N THR A 302 86.71 104.47 93.47
CA THR A 302 86.11 104.80 94.78
C THR A 302 86.99 104.33 95.95
N GLY A 303 87.69 103.19 95.82
CA GLY A 303 88.72 102.76 96.77
C GLY A 303 89.97 103.64 96.76
N ARG A 304 90.35 104.22 95.61
CA ARG A 304 91.49 105.15 95.47
C ARG A 304 91.13 106.59 95.88
N ALA A 305 89.84 106.90 96.01
CA ALA A 305 89.36 108.16 96.57
C ALA A 305 89.31 108.14 98.12
N GLU A 306 89.48 106.99 98.76
CA GLU A 306 89.52 106.87 100.23
C GLU A 306 90.95 106.86 100.83
N GLU A 307 92.03 106.81 100.03
CA GLU A 307 93.44 106.75 100.51
C GLU A 307 94.25 108.06 100.43
N THR A 308 93.71 109.20 99.98
CA THR A 308 94.42 110.50 100.02
C THR A 308 93.72 111.55 100.89
N GLY A 309 93.06 111.10 101.93
CA GLY A 309 92.44 111.93 102.96
C GLY A 309 92.79 111.49 104.39
N ARG A 310 94.08 111.40 104.74
CA ARG A 310 94.54 111.49 106.15
C ARG A 310 96.06 111.58 106.29
N GLY A 311 96.54 112.80 106.53
CA GLY A 311 97.91 113.10 106.94
C GLY A 311 98.17 114.59 106.89
N GLY A 312 97.76 115.32 107.94
CA GLY A 312 98.16 116.71 108.16
C GLY A 312 99.53 116.81 108.84
N ILE A 313 100.07 118.04 108.81
CA ILE A 313 101.39 118.53 109.28
C ILE A 313 102.48 118.45 108.21
#